data_AF-A0A7W1ETC0-F1
#
_entry.id   AF-A0A7W1ETC0-F1
#
_cell.length_a   1.000
_cell.length_b   1.000
_cell.length_c   1.000
_cell.angle_alpha   90.00
_cell.angle_beta   90.00
_cell.angle_gamma   90.00
#
_symmetry.space_group_name_H-M   'P 1'
#
loop_
_entity.id
_entity.type
_entity.pdbx_description
1 polymer ?
#
loop_
_entity_poly.entity_id
_entity_poly.type
_entity_poly.pdbx_seq_one_letter_code
_entity_poly.pdbx_strand_id
1 'polypeptide(L)'
;MGVFTLIFALLISGVCFWVSIKMIHLYFKVNSWKKTPATVISKKIELHKRVSTRRSPYGIKVDYKYIYNNHEYFNNKVYMVELINGQVNHMEPAAQKKLNEINDLITILVNPKDPAESVIFSSGIGLSIVIFFMGALSLLIGIANYN
;
A
#
# COMPACT_ATOMS: atom_id res chain seq x y z
N MET A 1 18.06 2.51 35.59
CA MET A 1 17.19 1.79 34.61
C MET A 1 16.33 2.77 33.79
N GLY A 2 15.64 3.74 34.41
CA GLY A 2 14.73 4.70 33.74
C GLY A 2 15.32 5.51 32.56
N VAL A 3 16.56 5.99 32.69
CA VAL A 3 17.24 6.74 31.60
C VAL A 3 17.46 5.86 30.37
N PHE A 4 17.88 4.62 30.57
CA PHE A 4 18.11 3.67 29.48
C PHE A 4 16.79 3.34 28.78
N THR A 5 15.74 3.02 29.53
CA THR A 5 14.41 2.76 28.97
C THR A 5 13.85 3.96 28.19
N LEU A 6 14.10 5.19 28.66
CA LEU A 6 13.70 6.41 27.96
C LEU A 6 14.44 6.58 26.62
N ILE A 7 15.75 6.36 26.58
CA ILE A 7 16.54 6.47 25.34
C ILE A 7 16.04 5.46 24.30
N PHE A 8 15.85 4.21 24.69
CA PHE A 8 15.33 3.18 23.78
C PHE A 8 13.90 3.49 23.33
N ALA A 9 13.05 3.97 24.23
CA ALA A 9 11.71 4.41 23.90
C ALA A 9 11.72 5.52 22.85
N LEU A 10 12.55 6.56 23.02
CA LEU A 10 12.68 7.66 22.06
C LEU A 10 13.15 7.18 20.68
N LEU A 11 14.14 6.28 20.62
CA LEU A 11 14.63 5.72 19.36
C LEU A 11 13.54 4.93 18.63
N ILE A 12 12.85 4.02 19.33
CA ILE A 12 11.77 3.21 18.76
C ILE A 12 10.63 4.11 18.28
N SER A 13 10.17 5.04 19.12
CA SER A 13 9.10 5.97 18.79
C SER A 13 9.45 6.85 17.59
N GLY A 14 10.68 7.36 17.52
CA GLY A 14 11.16 8.17 16.40
C GLY A 14 11.08 7.41 15.06
N VAL A 15 11.56 6.17 15.03
CA VAL A 15 11.50 5.32 13.83
C VAL A 15 10.04 4.99 13.46
N CYS A 16 9.22 4.60 14.44
CA CYS A 16 7.81 4.30 14.22
C CYS A 16 7.04 5.50 13.63
N PHE A 17 7.22 6.70 14.20
CA PHE A 17 6.57 7.91 13.70
C PHE A 17 7.07 8.27 12.31
N TRP A 18 8.37 8.22 12.05
CA TRP A 18 8.92 8.56 10.74
C TRP A 18 8.36 7.66 9.63
N VAL A 19 8.40 6.34 9.84
CA VAL A 19 7.85 5.37 8.88
C VAL A 19 6.35 5.55 8.71
N SER A 20 5.60 5.66 9.81
CA SER A 20 4.15 5.76 9.75
C SER A 20 3.68 7.04 9.05
N ILE A 21 4.21 8.20 9.43
CA ILE A 21 3.82 9.49 8.84
C ILE A 21 4.11 9.51 7.34
N LYS A 22 5.28 9.00 6.92
CA LYS A 22 5.62 8.90 5.49
C LYS A 22 4.59 8.09 4.71
N MET A 23 4.17 6.95 5.26
CA MET A 23 3.23 6.04 4.61
C MET A 23 1.80 6.57 4.61
N ILE A 24 1.37 7.19 5.72
CA ILE A 24 0.07 7.86 5.84
C ILE A 24 0.00 9.02 4.84
N HIS A 25 1.06 9.83 4.72
CA HIS A 25 1.11 10.91 3.76
C HIS A 25 1.02 10.40 2.32
N LEU A 26 1.74 9.32 1.99
CA LEU A 26 1.64 8.69 0.67
C LEU A 26 0.23 8.17 0.40
N TYR A 27 -0.43 7.57 1.39
CA TYR A 27 -1.80 7.08 1.26
C TYR A 27 -2.75 8.22 0.92
N PHE A 28 -2.70 9.33 1.67
CA PHE A 28 -3.55 10.49 1.40
C PHE A 28 -3.24 11.13 0.05
N LYS A 29 -1.96 11.19 -0.35
CA LYS A 29 -1.55 11.66 -1.66
C LYS A 29 -2.20 10.83 -2.77
N VAL A 30 -2.08 9.51 -2.73
CA VAL A 30 -2.68 8.61 -3.73
C VAL A 30 -4.21 8.68 -3.68
N ASN A 31 -4.81 8.74 -2.49
CA ASN A 31 -6.26 8.80 -2.36
C ASN A 31 -6.86 10.13 -2.85
N SER A 32 -6.05 11.19 -2.93
CA SER A 32 -6.43 12.48 -3.52
C SER A 32 -6.34 12.51 -5.05
N TRP A 33 -5.80 11.47 -5.69
CA TRP A 33 -5.70 11.38 -7.14
C TRP A 33 -7.07 11.33 -7.81
N LYS A 34 -7.10 11.72 -9.08
CA LYS A 34 -8.36 11.85 -9.82
C LYS A 34 -8.91 10.46 -10.14
N LYS A 35 -10.14 10.20 -9.70
CA LYS A 35 -10.91 9.00 -10.06
C LYS A 35 -11.29 9.07 -11.54
N THR A 36 -10.85 8.09 -12.32
CA THR A 36 -11.05 8.04 -13.77
C THR A 36 -11.59 6.66 -14.16
N PRO A 37 -12.62 6.57 -15.03
CA PRO A 37 -13.08 5.29 -15.54
C PRO A 37 -12.01 4.66 -16.44
N ALA A 38 -11.83 3.35 -16.32
CA ALA A 38 -10.89 2.57 -17.12
C ALA A 38 -11.54 1.25 -17.57
N THR A 39 -11.04 0.71 -18.67
CA THR A 39 -11.47 -0.56 -19.25
C THR A 39 -10.37 -1.59 -19.07
N VAL A 40 -10.70 -2.73 -18.49
CA VAL A 40 -9.79 -3.87 -18.36
C VAL A 40 -9.64 -4.56 -19.71
N ILE A 41 -8.38 -4.77 -20.10
CA ILE A 41 -8.00 -5.47 -21.34
C ILE A 41 -7.74 -6.93 -21.04
N SER A 42 -7.03 -7.21 -19.95
CA SER A 42 -6.69 -8.55 -19.51
C SER A 42 -6.59 -8.61 -18.01
N LYS A 43 -7.02 -9.72 -17.41
CA LYS A 43 -6.82 -9.98 -15.99
C LYS A 43 -6.47 -11.44 -15.80
N LYS A 44 -5.42 -11.72 -15.03
CA LYS A 44 -4.94 -13.08 -14.75
C LYS A 44 -4.27 -13.17 -13.38
N ILE A 45 -4.24 -14.39 -12.85
CA ILE A 45 -3.39 -14.73 -11.73
C ILE A 45 -1.99 -15.02 -12.26
N GLU A 46 -0.98 -14.47 -11.61
CA GLU A 46 0.42 -14.71 -11.93
C GLU A 46 1.13 -15.40 -10.76
N LEU A 47 1.95 -16.39 -11.07
CA LEU A 47 2.72 -17.13 -10.07
C LEU A 47 4.13 -16.53 -10.01
N HIS A 48 4.48 -15.96 -8.86
CA HIS A 48 5.80 -15.38 -8.64
C HIS A 48 6.84 -16.50 -8.51
N LYS A 49 7.56 -16.79 -9.62
CA LYS A 49 8.56 -17.87 -9.71
C LYS A 49 9.77 -17.72 -8.78
N ARG A 50 9.96 -16.56 -8.14
CA ARG A 50 11.09 -16.26 -7.26
C ARG A 50 10.65 -15.68 -5.93
N VAL A 51 10.16 -16.50 -4.99
CA VAL A 51 10.35 -16.18 -3.56
C VAL A 51 10.49 -17.47 -2.76
N SER A 52 11.68 -17.64 -2.20
CA SER A 52 12.01 -18.58 -1.13
C SER A 52 10.93 -18.61 -0.04
N THR A 53 10.39 -19.81 0.21
CA THR A 53 9.89 -20.35 1.49
C THR A 53 9.03 -19.44 2.40
N ARG A 54 7.74 -19.84 2.56
CA ARG A 54 6.70 -19.42 3.54
C ARG A 54 5.59 -18.45 3.10
N ARG A 55 5.71 -17.67 2.01
CA ARG A 55 4.61 -16.78 1.56
C ARG A 55 3.95 -17.28 0.28
N SER A 56 2.62 -17.16 0.22
CA SER A 56 1.80 -17.64 -0.89
C SER A 56 2.20 -17.02 -2.24
N PRO A 57 2.35 -17.80 -3.31
CA PRO A 57 3.07 -17.35 -4.52
C PRO A 57 2.20 -16.60 -5.54
N TYR A 58 0.91 -16.38 -5.27
CA TYR A 58 -0.03 -15.88 -6.27
C TYR A 58 -0.15 -14.36 -6.21
N GLY A 59 0.05 -13.70 -7.33
CA GLY A 59 -0.26 -12.29 -7.55
C GLY A 59 -1.37 -12.13 -8.58
N ILE A 60 -1.84 -10.90 -8.72
CA ILE A 60 -2.84 -10.53 -9.72
C ILE A 60 -2.19 -9.56 -10.69
N LYS A 61 -2.34 -9.83 -11.98
CA LYS A 61 -1.96 -8.92 -13.06
C LYS A 61 -3.22 -8.51 -13.83
N VAL A 62 -3.45 -7.21 -13.90
CA VAL A 62 -4.59 -6.63 -14.61
C VAL A 62 -4.04 -5.55 -15.53
N ASP A 63 -4.13 -5.77 -16.84
CA ASP A 63 -3.78 -4.78 -17.85
C ASP A 63 -5.06 -4.01 -18.21
N TYR A 64 -5.00 -2.69 -18.16
CA TYR A 64 -6.16 -1.80 -18.39
C TYR A 64 -5.75 -0.56 -19.18
N LYS A 65 -6.75 0.05 -19.82
CA LYS A 65 -6.62 1.32 -20.52
C LYS A 65 -7.60 2.37 -20.03
N TYR A 66 -7.23 3.62 -20.18
CA TYR A 66 -8.04 4.76 -19.76
C TYR A 66 -7.73 5.98 -20.60
N ILE A 67 -8.67 6.92 -20.61
CA ILE A 67 -8.50 8.21 -21.27
C ILE A 67 -8.34 9.28 -20.19
N TYR A 68 -7.26 10.04 -20.26
CA TYR A 68 -7.01 11.17 -19.38
C TYR A 68 -6.59 12.38 -20.22
N ASN A 69 -7.28 13.51 -20.06
CA ASN A 69 -7.07 14.72 -20.86
C ASN A 69 -7.02 14.44 -22.38
N ASN A 70 -7.96 13.62 -22.87
CA ASN A 70 -8.07 13.25 -24.29
C ASN A 70 -6.91 12.42 -24.87
N HIS A 71 -6.04 11.88 -24.02
CA HIS A 71 -4.99 10.93 -24.39
C HIS A 71 -5.28 9.55 -23.80
N GLU A 72 -5.02 8.50 -24.59
CA GLU A 72 -5.15 7.11 -24.15
C GLU A 72 -3.87 6.65 -23.47
N TYR A 73 -4.02 6.01 -22.31
CA TYR A 73 -2.94 5.45 -21.52
C TYR A 73 -3.19 3.98 -21.22
N PHE A 74 -2.11 3.23 -21.02
CA PHE A 74 -2.11 1.83 -20.66
C PHE A 74 -1.31 1.63 -19.39
N ASN A 75 -1.84 0.84 -18.45
CA ASN A 75 -1.15 0.53 -17.21
C ASN A 75 -1.58 -0.84 -16.69
N ASN A 76 -0.82 -1.36 -15.73
CA ASN A 76 -1.09 -2.64 -15.07
C ASN A 76 -0.89 -2.64 -13.55
N LYS A 77 -0.64 -1.47 -12.96
CA LYS A 77 -0.50 -1.30 -11.52
C LYS A 77 -1.87 -1.49 -10.85
N VAL A 78 -2.00 -2.57 -10.07
CA VAL A 78 -3.20 -2.85 -9.25
C VAL A 78 -3.14 -2.07 -7.92
N TYR A 79 -1.97 -2.03 -7.29
CA TYR A 79 -1.72 -1.33 -6.02
C TYR A 79 -0.47 -0.46 -6.14
N MET A 80 -0.38 0.54 -5.27
CA MET A 80 0.89 1.20 -4.99
C MET A 80 1.73 0.27 -4.11
N VAL A 81 2.86 -0.25 -4.63
CA VAL A 81 3.69 -1.28 -3.98
C VAL A 81 4.16 -0.83 -2.61
N GLU A 82 4.48 0.45 -2.49
CA GLU A 82 4.86 1.11 -1.25
C GLU A 82 3.76 1.00 -0.21
N LEU A 83 2.49 1.30 -0.56
CA LEU A 83 1.37 1.28 0.39
C LEU A 83 1.06 -0.12 0.91
N ILE A 84 1.34 -1.16 0.13
CA ILE A 84 1.17 -2.56 0.55
C ILE A 84 2.44 -3.16 1.15
N ASN A 85 3.47 -2.37 1.43
CA ASN A 85 4.77 -2.83 1.95
C ASN A 85 5.38 -3.98 1.12
N GLY A 86 5.20 -3.95 -0.20
CA GLY A 86 5.66 -5.00 -1.10
C GLY A 86 4.85 -6.31 -1.04
N GLN A 87 3.75 -6.35 -0.28
CA GLN A 87 2.89 -7.53 -0.13
C GLN A 87 1.93 -7.69 -1.32
N VAL A 88 2.49 -8.01 -2.48
CA VAL A 88 1.76 -8.33 -3.73
C VAL A 88 1.22 -9.77 -3.77
N ASN A 89 1.64 -10.57 -2.80
CA ASN A 89 1.43 -12.01 -2.74
C ASN A 89 0.20 -12.38 -1.90
N HIS A 90 -0.59 -13.30 -2.42
CA HIS A 90 -1.84 -13.78 -1.86
C HIS A 90 -1.92 -15.31 -1.93
N MET A 91 -2.71 -15.91 -1.04
CA MET A 91 -3.16 -17.29 -1.23
C MET A 91 -4.04 -17.36 -2.49
N GLU A 92 -4.03 -18.47 -3.20
CA GLU A 92 -4.78 -18.65 -4.44
C GLU A 92 -6.26 -18.24 -4.31
N PRO A 93 -7.02 -18.66 -3.27
CA PRO A 93 -8.42 -18.27 -3.14
C PRO A 93 -8.59 -16.76 -2.92
N ALA A 94 -7.67 -16.12 -2.21
CA ALA A 94 -7.69 -14.68 -1.97
C ALA A 94 -7.33 -13.89 -3.25
N ALA A 95 -6.38 -14.40 -4.04
CA ALA A 95 -6.04 -13.84 -5.34
C ALA A 95 -7.23 -13.94 -6.32
N GLN A 96 -7.89 -15.11 -6.37
CA GLN A 96 -9.06 -15.33 -7.22
C GLN A 96 -10.23 -14.44 -6.81
N LYS A 97 -10.51 -14.33 -5.51
CA LYS A 97 -11.58 -13.45 -5.01
C LYS A 97 -11.36 -12.00 -5.44
N LYS A 98 -10.16 -11.48 -5.24
CA LYS A 98 -9.79 -10.12 -5.65
C LYS A 98 -9.84 -9.92 -7.16
N LEU A 99 -9.44 -10.93 -7.95
CA LEU A 99 -9.53 -10.87 -9.41
C LEU A 99 -11.00 -10.81 -9.88
N ASN A 100 -11.89 -11.52 -9.18
CA ASN A 100 -13.32 -11.54 -9.48
C ASN A 100 -14.03 -10.22 -9.11
N GLU A 101 -13.50 -9.47 -8.14
CA GLU A 101 -14.00 -8.12 -7.79
C GLU A 101 -13.69 -7.08 -8.88
N ILE A 102 -12.75 -7.36 -9.78
CA ILE A 102 -12.36 -6.47 -10.89
C ILE A 102 -13.25 -6.78 -12.10
N ASN A 103 -14.22 -5.91 -12.36
CA ASN A 103 -15.08 -5.96 -13.55
C ASN A 103 -14.37 -5.41 -14.79
N ASP A 104 -15.00 -5.50 -15.96
CA ASP A 104 -14.43 -4.97 -17.21
C ASP A 104 -14.35 -3.44 -17.22
N LEU A 105 -15.27 -2.79 -16.50
CA LEU A 105 -15.25 -1.35 -16.23
C LEU A 105 -14.89 -1.12 -14.77
N ILE A 106 -13.80 -0.39 -14.55
CA ILE A 106 -13.27 -0.08 -13.22
C ILE A 106 -13.05 1.41 -13.05
N THR A 107 -12.97 1.85 -11.79
CA THR A 107 -12.50 3.19 -11.45
C THR A 107 -11.06 3.09 -10.96
N ILE A 108 -10.17 3.84 -11.57
CA ILE A 108 -8.76 3.93 -11.19
C ILE A 108 -8.44 5.31 -10.63
N LEU A 109 -7.35 5.40 -9.89
CA LEU A 109 -6.77 6.65 -9.40
C LEU A 109 -5.61 7.03 -10.31
N VAL A 110 -5.71 8.17 -11.00
CA VAL A 110 -4.68 8.68 -11.92
C VAL A 110 -3.96 9.86 -11.28
N ASN A 111 -2.63 9.80 -11.26
CA ASN A 111 -1.80 10.89 -10.78
C ASN A 111 -1.94 12.10 -11.71
N PRO A 112 -2.45 13.25 -11.24
CA PRO A 112 -2.67 14.41 -12.11
C PRO A 112 -1.37 15.08 -12.57
N LYS A 113 -0.24 14.84 -11.88
CA LYS A 113 1.08 15.37 -12.25
C LYS A 113 1.81 14.48 -13.26
N ASP A 114 1.48 13.20 -13.27
CA ASP A 114 2.04 12.21 -14.19
C ASP A 114 0.91 11.24 -14.61
N PRO A 115 0.17 11.55 -15.68
CA PRO A 115 -0.98 10.75 -16.10
C PRO A 115 -0.64 9.31 -16.50
N ALA A 116 0.63 8.96 -16.72
CA ALA A 116 1.03 7.57 -16.96
C ALA A 116 1.01 6.73 -15.66
N GLU A 117 1.06 7.38 -14.50
CA GLU A 117 0.98 6.72 -13.21
C GLU A 117 -0.47 6.61 -12.73
N SER A 118 -0.94 5.37 -12.60
CA SER A 118 -2.27 5.06 -12.10
C SER A 118 -2.27 3.80 -11.24
N VAL A 119 -3.27 3.67 -10.37
CA VAL A 119 -3.49 2.46 -9.55
C VAL A 119 -4.98 2.14 -9.45
N ILE A 120 -5.33 0.86 -9.33
CA ILE A 120 -6.73 0.42 -9.15
C ILE A 120 -7.17 0.66 -7.70
N PHE A 121 -6.34 0.27 -6.73
CA PHE A 121 -6.67 0.34 -5.31
C PHE A 121 -5.63 1.13 -4.50
N SER A 122 -6.12 2.07 -3.67
CA SER A 122 -5.38 2.71 -2.58
C SER A 122 -5.61 1.93 -1.28
N SER A 123 -4.88 0.84 -1.07
CA SER A 123 -4.97 0.03 0.17
C SER A 123 -3.63 0.05 0.90
N GLY A 124 -3.65 0.05 2.24
CA GLY A 124 -2.41 -0.07 3.03
C GLY A 124 -2.27 0.80 4.28
N ILE A 125 -3.23 1.69 4.57
CA ILE A 125 -3.07 2.61 5.72
C ILE A 125 -3.11 1.92 7.09
N GLY A 126 -3.81 0.78 7.21
CA GLY A 126 -4.05 0.11 8.50
C GLY A 126 -2.78 -0.25 9.26
N LEU A 127 -1.79 -0.86 8.59
CA LEU A 127 -0.51 -1.20 9.23
C LEU A 127 0.24 0.05 9.69
N SER A 128 0.19 1.13 8.90
CA SER A 128 0.84 2.40 9.24
C SER A 128 0.24 3.01 10.51
N ILE A 129 -1.09 2.95 10.67
CA ILE A 129 -1.79 3.40 11.87
C ILE A 129 -1.35 2.57 13.10
N VAL A 130 -1.26 1.24 12.98
CA VAL A 130 -0.81 0.38 14.08
C VAL A 130 0.61 0.74 14.51
N ILE A 131 1.53 0.92 13.55
CA ILE A 131 2.92 1.32 13.83
C ILE A 131 2.98 2.69 14.54
N PHE A 132 2.09 3.63 14.16
CA PHE A 132 2.00 4.92 14.84
C PHE A 132 1.67 4.76 16.33
N PHE A 133 0.63 3.98 16.64
CA PHE A 133 0.21 3.75 18.03
C PHE A 133 1.25 2.95 18.83
N MET A 134 1.97 2.01 18.21
CA MET A 134 3.11 1.36 18.86
C MET A 134 4.21 2.36 19.23
N GLY A 135 4.51 3.30 18.34
CA GLY A 135 5.45 4.40 18.64
C GLY A 135 4.96 5.27 19.79
N ALA A 136 3.68 5.63 19.83
CA ALA A 136 3.09 6.40 20.93
C ALA A 136 3.13 5.64 22.26
N LEU A 137 2.79 4.35 22.26
CA LEU A 137 2.82 3.51 23.46
C LEU A 137 4.25 3.34 24.00
N SER A 138 5.22 3.10 23.11
CA SER A 138 6.64 3.03 23.48
C SER A 138 7.10 4.31 24.18
N LEU A 139 6.70 5.48 23.65
CA LEU A 139 7.05 6.78 24.23
C LEU A 139 6.46 6.94 25.64
N LEU A 140 5.17 6.61 25.80
CA LEU A 140 4.48 6.69 27.09
C LEU A 140 5.14 5.79 28.15
N ILE A 141 5.51 4.56 27.78
CA ILE A 141 6.22 3.62 28.67
C ILE A 141 7.59 4.19 29.06
N GLY A 142 8.32 4.79 28.11
CA GLY A 142 9.61 5.43 28.38
C GLY A 142 9.50 6.58 29.38
N ILE A 143 8.51 7.45 29.20
CA ILE A 143 8.25 8.59 30.10
C ILE A 143 7.81 8.09 31.49
N ALA A 144 6.91 7.12 31.55
CA ALA A 144 6.37 6.59 32.81
C ALA A 144 7.42 5.88 33.68
N ASN A 145 8.44 5.24 33.07
CA ASN A 145 9.53 4.58 33.80
C ASN A 145 10.73 5.49 34.09
N TYR A 146 10.74 6.70 33.54
CA TYR A 146 11.75 7.72 33.85
C TYR A 146 11.39 8.51 35.10
N ASN A 147 10.09 8.81 35.28
CA ASN A 147 9.52 9.38 36.50
C ASN A 147 9.58 8.39 37.66
#